data_AF-A0A7J6WK70-F1
#
_entry.id   AF-A0A7J6WK70-F1
#
_cell.length_a   1.000
_cell.length_b   1.000
_cell.length_c   1.000
_cell.angle_alpha   90.00
_cell.angle_beta   90.00
_cell.angle_gamma   90.00
#
_symmetry.space_group_name_H-M   'P 1'
#
loop_
_entity.id
_entity.type
_entity.pdbx_description
1 polymer ?
#
loop_
_entity_poly.entity_id
_entity_poly.type
_entity_poly.pdbx_seq_one_letter_code
_entity_poly.pdbx_strand_id
1 'polypeptide(L)'
;YEAAYAKKIPETILGETFLEQYINHDDSVTVIDPKRTYGVLASARHPIYENFRVKAFKALLTADVSNKQLLALGELMYQCHYSYDACELGSDGTDRLVKLVQEMQNSKLSKAENGTLFGAKITGGGSGGSVCVIGKNCVRSSEQILEIKQRYKAATGYKPFIFEGSSPGAGKFGYLKIRRRLPTN
;
A
#
# COMPACT_ATOMS: atom_id res chain seq x y z
N TYR A 1 11.77 3.86 19.22
CA TYR A 1 10.70 2.84 19.26
C TYR A 1 11.24 1.49 19.74
N GLU A 2 12.10 0.81 18.97
CA GLU A 2 12.57 -0.56 19.29
C GLU A 2 13.14 -0.72 20.70
N ALA A 3 14.11 0.13 21.07
CA ALA A 3 14.77 0.02 22.37
C ALA A 3 13.85 0.34 23.57
N ALA A 4 12.85 1.21 23.40
CA ALA A 4 12.09 1.80 24.51
C ALA A 4 10.68 1.22 24.69
N TYR A 5 10.03 0.81 23.59
CA TYR A 5 8.60 0.50 23.56
C TYR A 5 8.28 -0.88 22.97
N ALA A 6 9.01 -1.36 21.95
CA ALA A 6 8.63 -2.59 21.24
C ALA A 6 8.52 -3.81 22.19
N LYS A 7 9.42 -3.93 23.16
CA LYS A 7 9.41 -5.02 24.16
C LYS A 7 8.27 -4.94 25.18
N LYS A 8 7.56 -3.80 25.24
CA LYS A 8 6.43 -3.57 26.16
C LYS A 8 5.09 -3.78 25.47
N ILE A 9 5.08 -3.95 24.16
CA ILE A 9 3.85 -4.12 23.37
C ILE A 9 3.70 -5.62 23.10
N PRO A 10 2.58 -6.25 23.50
CA PRO A 10 2.36 -7.66 23.23
C PRO A 10 2.19 -7.89 21.73
N GLU A 11 2.55 -9.08 21.24
CA GLU A 11 2.34 -9.45 19.84
C GLU A 11 0.85 -9.40 19.48
N THR A 12 0.02 -10.01 20.33
CA THR A 12 -1.44 -10.06 20.20
C THR A 12 -2.12 -9.79 21.55
N ILE A 13 -3.40 -9.42 21.52
CA ILE A 13 -4.25 -9.31 22.72
C ILE A 13 -5.67 -9.79 22.40
N LEU A 14 -6.30 -10.52 23.33
CA LEU A 14 -7.73 -10.84 23.25
C LEU A 14 -8.54 -9.59 23.55
N GLY A 15 -9.62 -9.36 22.80
CA GLY A 15 -10.50 -8.20 22.97
C GLY A 15 -11.05 -8.08 24.40
N GLU A 16 -11.44 -9.19 25.02
CA GLU A 16 -11.89 -9.24 26.41
C GLU A 16 -10.81 -8.73 27.38
N THR A 17 -9.58 -9.25 27.27
CA THR A 17 -8.44 -8.80 28.09
C THR A 17 -8.13 -7.32 27.88
N PHE A 18 -8.26 -6.82 26.65
CA PHE A 18 -8.10 -5.39 26.37
C PHE A 18 -9.18 -4.57 27.08
N LEU A 19 -10.46 -4.99 27.01
CA LEU A 19 -11.58 -4.27 27.61
C LEU A 19 -11.51 -4.25 29.14
N GLU A 20 -11.07 -5.34 29.76
CA GLU A 20 -10.83 -5.40 31.21
C GLU A 20 -9.79 -4.36 31.67
N GLN A 21 -8.74 -4.16 30.87
CA GLN A 21 -7.62 -3.28 31.23
C GLN A 21 -7.82 -1.81 30.81
N TYR A 22 -8.42 -1.57 29.63
CA TYR A 22 -8.45 -0.26 28.98
C TYR A 22 -9.85 0.27 28.70
N ILE A 23 -10.90 -0.52 28.93
CA ILE A 23 -12.33 -0.16 28.76
C ILE A 23 -12.75 0.05 27.30
N ASN A 24 -12.05 0.86 26.51
CA ASN A 24 -12.30 1.10 25.07
C ASN A 24 -11.03 1.65 24.38
N HIS A 25 -11.08 1.81 23.05
CA HIS A 25 -10.03 2.42 22.23
C HIS A 25 -10.40 3.83 21.69
N ASP A 26 -11.53 4.41 22.12
CA ASP A 26 -12.01 5.75 21.73
C ASP A 26 -12.09 6.01 20.21
N ASP A 27 -12.43 4.99 19.42
CA ASP A 27 -12.70 5.12 17.98
C ASP A 27 -14.21 5.06 17.77
N SER A 28 -14.77 6.07 17.10
CA SER A 28 -16.20 6.16 16.80
C SER A 28 -16.66 5.25 15.67
N VAL A 29 -15.73 4.67 14.91
CA VAL A 29 -16.01 3.87 13.71
C VAL A 29 -16.00 2.37 14.02
N THR A 30 -15.20 1.92 14.97
CA THR A 30 -15.02 0.49 15.30
C THR A 30 -15.46 0.15 16.71
N VAL A 31 -15.70 -1.14 16.95
CA VAL A 31 -16.01 -1.71 18.27
C VAL A 31 -15.10 -2.91 18.50
N ILE A 32 -14.60 -3.07 19.72
CA ILE A 32 -13.80 -4.23 20.11
C ILE A 32 -14.73 -5.42 20.29
N ASP A 33 -14.48 -6.48 19.54
CA ASP A 33 -15.12 -7.77 19.72
C ASP A 33 -14.37 -8.54 20.83
N PRO A 34 -15.01 -8.82 21.98
CA PRO A 34 -14.35 -9.49 23.10
C PRO A 34 -13.74 -10.85 22.72
N LYS A 35 -14.31 -11.52 21.71
CA LYS A 35 -13.92 -12.87 21.29
C LYS A 35 -12.80 -12.89 20.25
N ARG A 36 -12.39 -11.74 19.72
CA ARG A 36 -11.32 -11.65 18.72
C ARG A 36 -9.97 -11.42 19.37
N THR A 37 -8.96 -12.06 18.79
CA THR A 37 -7.55 -11.74 19.06
C THR A 37 -7.06 -10.73 18.04
N TYR A 38 -6.40 -9.68 18.49
CA TYR A 38 -5.92 -8.57 17.67
C TYR A 38 -4.39 -8.53 17.63
N GLY A 39 -3.80 -8.37 16.45
CA GLY A 39 -2.35 -8.17 16.27
C GLY A 39 -1.90 -6.77 16.67
N VAL A 40 -1.47 -6.58 17.92
CA VAL A 40 -1.13 -5.26 18.47
C VAL A 40 0.25 -4.80 18.03
N LEU A 41 1.26 -5.67 18.10
CA LEU A 41 2.64 -5.27 17.82
C LEU A 41 2.83 -4.86 16.36
N ALA A 42 2.31 -5.64 15.42
CA ALA A 42 2.40 -5.33 13.99
C ALA A 42 1.67 -4.02 13.66
N SER A 43 0.44 -3.87 14.18
CA SER A 43 -0.38 -2.65 14.00
C SER A 43 0.26 -1.41 14.62
N ALA A 44 0.98 -1.54 15.73
CA ALA A 44 1.76 -0.44 16.31
C ALA A 44 3.03 -0.11 15.52
N ARG A 45 3.71 -1.15 14.98
CA ARG A 45 4.93 -1.00 14.17
C ARG A 45 4.67 -0.32 12.84
N HIS A 46 3.58 -0.69 12.17
CA HIS A 46 3.28 -0.24 10.82
C HIS A 46 3.32 1.29 10.66
N PRO A 47 2.53 2.12 11.38
CA PRO A 47 2.54 3.56 11.18
C PRO A 47 3.89 4.22 11.52
N ILE A 48 4.63 3.66 12.48
CA ILE A 48 5.95 4.17 12.88
C ILE A 48 6.95 4.01 11.72
N TYR A 49 7.04 2.80 11.17
CA TYR A 49 7.94 2.51 10.06
C TYR A 49 7.45 3.06 8.72
N GLU A 50 6.13 3.12 8.53
CA GLU A 50 5.54 3.74 7.35
C GLU A 50 5.86 5.23 7.28
N ASN A 51 5.83 5.95 8.41
CA ASN A 51 6.27 7.34 8.47
C ASN A 51 7.74 7.52 8.04
N PHE A 52 8.63 6.60 8.43
CA PHE A 52 10.00 6.58 7.92
C PHE A 52 10.04 6.32 6.40
N ARG A 53 9.33 5.28 5.92
CA ARG A 53 9.29 4.92 4.50
C ARG A 53 8.75 6.07 3.65
N VAL A 54 7.70 6.75 4.08
CA VAL A 54 7.13 7.92 3.39
C VAL A 54 8.14 9.07 3.31
N LYS A 55 8.85 9.37 4.40
CA LYS A 55 9.90 10.41 4.40
C LYS A 55 11.07 10.03 3.48
N ALA A 56 11.52 8.78 3.52
CA ALA A 56 12.56 8.26 2.64
C ALA A 56 12.13 8.29 1.17
N PHE A 57 10.89 7.86 0.88
CA PHE A 57 10.31 7.89 -0.46
C PHE A 57 10.24 9.31 -1.00
N LYS A 58 9.77 10.27 -0.19
CA LYS A 58 9.77 11.70 -0.54
C LYS A 58 11.17 12.22 -0.85
N ALA A 59 12.16 11.89 -0.03
CA ALA A 59 13.54 12.32 -0.27
C ALA A 59 14.09 11.71 -1.58
N LEU A 60 13.84 10.42 -1.82
CA LEU A 60 14.24 9.75 -3.05
C LEU A 60 13.58 10.36 -4.28
N LEU A 61 12.31 10.77 -4.23
CA LEU A 61 11.64 11.46 -5.34
C LEU A 61 12.31 12.78 -5.76
N THR A 62 13.10 13.40 -4.88
CA THR A 62 13.84 14.64 -5.18
C THR A 62 15.24 14.41 -5.74
N ALA A 63 15.73 13.17 -5.73
CA ALA A 63 17.03 12.82 -6.27
C ALA A 63 17.00 12.70 -7.81
N ASP A 64 18.18 12.69 -8.43
CA ASP A 64 18.30 12.46 -9.87
C ASP A 64 17.76 11.10 -10.29
N VAL A 65 17.06 11.09 -11.42
CA VAL A 65 16.43 9.88 -11.95
C VAL A 65 17.50 8.87 -12.35
N SER A 66 17.50 7.73 -11.66
CA SER A 66 18.42 6.62 -11.94
C SER A 66 17.78 5.28 -11.59
N ASN A 67 18.31 4.19 -12.16
CA ASN A 67 17.87 2.84 -11.79
C ASN A 67 18.04 2.58 -10.28
N LYS A 68 19.11 3.09 -9.65
CA LYS A 68 19.34 2.94 -8.21
C LYS A 68 18.24 3.61 -7.39
N GLN A 69 17.85 4.82 -7.79
CA GLN A 69 16.73 5.54 -7.17
C GLN A 69 15.42 4.76 -7.36
N LEU A 70 15.11 4.30 -8.57
CA LEU A 70 13.87 3.54 -8.85
C LEU A 70 13.81 2.21 -8.07
N LEU A 71 14.93 1.49 -7.96
CA LEU A 71 15.04 0.29 -7.13
C LEU A 71 14.81 0.61 -5.65
N ALA A 72 15.37 1.71 -5.13
CA ALA A 72 15.16 2.12 -3.75
C ALA A 72 13.70 2.51 -3.48
N LEU A 73 13.07 3.27 -4.39
CA LEU A 73 11.64 3.60 -4.31
C LEU A 73 10.78 2.33 -4.32
N GLY A 74 11.07 1.41 -5.23
CA GLY A 74 10.32 0.17 -5.34
C GLY A 74 10.49 -0.77 -4.15
N GLU A 75 11.68 -0.85 -3.58
CA GLU A 75 11.95 -1.57 -2.33
C GLU A 75 11.13 -1.02 -1.17
N LEU A 76 11.03 0.31 -1.03
CA LEU A 76 10.16 0.94 -0.03
C LEU A 76 8.67 0.60 -0.25
N MET A 77 8.22 0.45 -1.51
CA MET A 77 6.86 -0.01 -1.82
C MET A 77 6.64 -1.44 -1.34
N TYR A 78 7.55 -2.37 -1.62
CA TYR A 78 7.44 -3.75 -1.14
C TYR A 78 7.46 -3.84 0.38
N GLN A 79 8.36 -3.12 1.05
CA GLN A 79 8.40 -3.06 2.52
C GLN A 79 7.10 -2.51 3.11
N CYS A 80 6.50 -1.52 2.46
CA CYS A 80 5.20 -1.02 2.86
C CYS A 80 4.12 -2.11 2.73
N HIS A 81 4.06 -2.80 1.59
CA HIS A 81 3.08 -3.87 1.34
C HIS A 81 3.17 -4.97 2.41
N TYR A 82 4.37 -5.52 2.65
CA TYR A 82 4.56 -6.54 3.67
C TYR A 82 4.25 -6.05 5.09
N SER A 83 4.53 -4.78 5.38
CA SER A 83 4.17 -4.19 6.67
C SER A 83 2.64 -4.03 6.82
N TYR A 84 1.92 -3.88 5.72
CA TYR A 84 0.46 -3.77 5.68
C TYR A 84 -0.20 -5.15 5.83
N ASP A 85 0.34 -6.18 5.17
CA ASP A 85 -0.09 -7.57 5.31
C ASP A 85 0.15 -8.09 6.73
N ALA A 86 1.27 -7.70 7.36
CA ALA A 86 1.54 -8.01 8.76
C ALA A 86 0.50 -7.42 9.73
N CYS A 87 -0.26 -6.40 9.32
CA CYS A 87 -1.40 -5.86 10.07
C CYS A 87 -2.71 -6.59 9.75
N GLU A 88 -2.68 -7.67 8.97
CA GLU A 88 -3.84 -8.40 8.48
C GLU A 88 -4.77 -7.55 7.59
N LEU A 89 -4.25 -6.47 7.01
CA LEU A 89 -4.98 -5.58 6.10
C LEU A 89 -4.72 -5.91 4.62
N GLY A 90 -3.91 -6.93 4.34
CA GLY A 90 -3.59 -7.44 3.01
C GLY A 90 -4.73 -8.21 2.34
N SER A 91 -4.45 -8.83 1.19
CA SER A 91 -5.37 -9.78 0.56
C SER A 91 -4.66 -10.67 -0.46
N ASP A 92 -5.08 -11.93 -0.58
CA ASP A 92 -4.51 -12.87 -1.57
C ASP A 92 -4.44 -12.29 -3.00
N GLY A 93 -5.42 -11.47 -3.37
CA GLY A 93 -5.47 -10.81 -4.68
C GLY A 93 -4.40 -9.75 -4.86
N THR A 94 -4.22 -8.86 -3.88
CA THR A 94 -3.19 -7.82 -3.93
C THR A 94 -1.80 -8.43 -3.85
N ASP A 95 -1.61 -9.44 -3.01
CA ASP A 95 -0.33 -10.09 -2.77
C ASP A 95 0.13 -10.83 -4.04
N ARG A 96 -0.81 -11.49 -4.72
CA ARG A 96 -0.56 -12.13 -6.01
C ARG A 96 -0.17 -11.11 -7.09
N LEU A 97 -0.82 -9.96 -7.16
CA LEU A 97 -0.43 -8.90 -8.10
C LEU A 97 0.96 -8.36 -7.80
N VAL A 98 1.28 -8.08 -6.53
CA VAL A 98 2.60 -7.61 -6.12
C VAL A 98 3.68 -8.65 -6.44
N LYS A 99 3.41 -9.94 -6.19
CA LYS A 99 4.30 -11.04 -6.54
C LYS A 99 4.53 -11.13 -8.06
N LEU A 100 3.49 -11.00 -8.89
CA LEU A 100 3.64 -11.00 -10.34
C LEU A 100 4.53 -9.83 -10.82
N VAL A 101 4.43 -8.65 -10.19
CA VAL A 101 5.35 -7.53 -10.48
C VAL A 101 6.78 -7.88 -10.10
N GLN A 102 7.00 -8.48 -8.91
CA GLN A 102 8.34 -8.93 -8.49
C GLN A 102 8.94 -9.95 -9.45
N GLU A 103 8.13 -10.90 -9.95
CA GLU A 103 8.56 -11.88 -10.95
C GLU A 103 8.96 -11.20 -12.27
N MET A 104 8.17 -10.23 -12.75
CA MET A 104 8.50 -9.45 -13.95
C MET A 104 9.80 -8.67 -13.78
N GLN A 105 9.94 -7.95 -12.65
CA GLN A 105 11.13 -7.17 -12.31
C GLN A 105 12.39 -8.04 -12.31
N ASN A 106 12.32 -9.25 -11.76
CA ASN A 106 13.45 -10.16 -11.61
C ASN A 106 13.70 -11.07 -12.83
N SER A 107 12.86 -10.98 -13.88
CA SER A 107 13.01 -11.77 -15.10
C SER A 107 14.35 -11.51 -15.79
N LYS A 108 14.89 -12.53 -16.48
CA LYS A 108 16.17 -12.41 -17.23
C LYS A 108 16.13 -11.28 -18.26
N LEU A 109 15.00 -11.12 -18.94
CA LEU A 109 14.74 -10.05 -19.90
C LEU A 109 14.79 -8.67 -19.23
N SER A 110 14.09 -8.49 -18.10
CA SER A 110 14.13 -7.24 -17.33
C SER A 110 15.57 -6.88 -16.91
N LYS A 111 16.36 -7.87 -16.48
CA LYS A 111 17.77 -7.64 -16.10
C LYS A 111 18.65 -7.21 -17.28
N ALA A 112 18.42 -7.78 -18.47
CA ALA A 112 19.15 -7.40 -19.69
C ALA A 112 18.82 -5.98 -20.16
N GLU A 113 17.59 -5.52 -19.94
CA GLU A 113 17.09 -4.19 -20.35
C GLU A 113 17.26 -3.12 -19.26
N ASN A 114 18.13 -3.35 -18.27
CA ASN A 114 18.33 -2.42 -17.15
C ASN A 114 17.04 -2.14 -16.33
N GLY A 115 16.11 -3.08 -16.26
CA GLY A 115 14.88 -3.04 -15.46
C GLY A 115 13.82 -2.06 -15.99
N THR A 116 12.55 -2.47 -15.94
CA THR A 116 11.40 -1.67 -16.41
C THR A 116 10.35 -1.44 -15.33
N LEU A 117 10.06 -2.45 -14.50
CA LEU A 117 9.27 -2.34 -13.27
C LEU A 117 10.19 -2.47 -12.06
N PHE A 118 9.92 -1.70 -11.00
CA PHE A 118 10.84 -1.61 -9.85
C PHE A 118 10.19 -1.89 -8.50
N GLY A 119 8.87 -1.77 -8.40
CA GLY A 119 8.16 -1.96 -7.14
C GLY A 119 6.65 -1.98 -7.29
N ALA A 120 5.98 -2.58 -6.31
CA ALA A 120 4.53 -2.55 -6.20
C ALA A 120 4.07 -2.60 -4.75
N LYS A 121 2.89 -2.02 -4.48
CA LYS A 121 2.21 -2.15 -3.18
C LYS A 121 0.70 -2.00 -3.29
N ILE A 122 -0.04 -2.60 -2.36
CA ILE A 122 -1.44 -2.27 -2.12
C ILE A 122 -1.62 -0.76 -1.82
N THR A 123 -2.73 -0.18 -2.25
CA THR A 123 -3.12 1.20 -1.96
C THR A 123 -4.63 1.32 -1.71
N GLY A 124 -5.03 2.28 -0.88
CA GLY A 124 -6.41 2.46 -0.41
C GLY A 124 -6.58 1.99 1.03
N GLY A 125 -7.80 1.57 1.38
CA GLY A 125 -8.17 1.16 2.74
C GLY A 125 -7.84 -0.29 3.13
N GLY A 126 -7.31 -1.09 2.20
CA GLY A 126 -6.94 -2.49 2.45
C GLY A 126 -8.01 -3.52 2.09
N SER A 127 -7.77 -4.77 2.48
CA SER A 127 -8.65 -5.93 2.27
C SER A 127 -9.02 -6.18 0.81
N GLY A 128 -8.10 -5.86 -0.11
CA GLY A 128 -8.30 -5.92 -1.55
C GLY A 128 -8.11 -4.56 -2.22
N GLY A 129 -8.74 -4.40 -3.38
CA GLY A 129 -8.72 -3.14 -4.12
C GLY A 129 -7.58 -3.06 -5.14
N SER A 130 -6.72 -2.05 -5.00
CA SER A 130 -5.77 -1.64 -6.04
C SER A 130 -4.32 -1.84 -5.63
N VAL A 131 -3.49 -2.19 -6.61
CA VAL A 131 -2.03 -2.23 -6.47
C VAL A 131 -1.42 -1.11 -7.31
N CYS A 132 -0.59 -0.28 -6.69
CA CYS A 132 0.22 0.72 -7.36
C CYS A 132 1.54 0.08 -7.78
N VAL A 133 1.99 0.32 -9.01
CA VAL A 133 3.24 -0.18 -9.57
C VAL A 133 4.10 0.99 -10.02
N ILE A 134 5.39 0.96 -9.73
CA ILE A 134 6.36 1.94 -10.24
C ILE A 134 7.22 1.32 -11.35
N GLY A 135 7.35 2.04 -12.46
CA GLY A 135 8.07 1.60 -13.65
C GLY A 135 8.57 2.76 -14.50
N LYS A 136 9.45 2.46 -15.45
CA LYS A 136 9.86 3.41 -16.49
C LYS A 136 8.69 3.70 -17.43
N ASN A 137 8.60 4.94 -17.90
CA ASN A 137 7.64 5.32 -18.93
C ASN A 137 8.14 4.84 -20.31
N CYS A 138 7.93 3.56 -20.62
CA CYS A 138 8.29 2.96 -21.91
C CYS A 138 7.30 1.86 -22.29
N VAL A 139 7.25 1.54 -23.59
CA VAL A 139 6.37 0.49 -24.17
C VAL A 139 6.52 -0.83 -23.42
N ARG A 140 7.75 -1.19 -23.07
CA ARG A 140 8.07 -2.44 -22.39
C ARG A 140 7.40 -2.57 -21.02
N SER A 141 7.34 -1.49 -20.24
CA SER A 141 6.62 -1.49 -18.96
C SER A 141 5.13 -1.75 -19.18
N SER A 142 4.53 -1.13 -20.21
CA SER A 142 3.12 -1.35 -20.55
C SER A 142 2.84 -2.80 -20.97
N GLU A 143 3.71 -3.40 -21.78
CA GLU A 143 3.63 -4.82 -22.15
C GLU A 143 3.65 -5.74 -20.92
N GLN A 144 4.56 -5.49 -19.98
CA GLN A 144 4.65 -6.27 -18.74
C GLN A 144 3.43 -6.10 -17.84
N ILE A 145 2.86 -4.89 -17.73
CA ILE A 145 1.61 -4.67 -17.00
C ILE A 145 0.45 -5.45 -17.65
N LEU A 146 0.36 -5.47 -18.97
CA LEU A 146 -0.63 -6.28 -19.69
C LEU A 146 -0.41 -7.78 -19.45
N GLU A 147 0.83 -8.24 -19.43
CA GLU A 147 1.16 -9.63 -19.13
C GLU A 147 0.77 -10.01 -17.70
N ILE A 148 1.08 -9.18 -16.70
CA ILE A 148 0.66 -9.36 -15.30
C ILE A 148 -0.86 -9.49 -15.22
N LYS A 149 -1.60 -8.63 -15.91
CA LYS A 149 -3.07 -8.68 -15.97
C LYS A 149 -3.58 -9.99 -16.55
N GLN A 150 -2.95 -10.53 -17.61
CA GLN A 150 -3.34 -11.81 -18.18
C GLN A 150 -3.00 -12.99 -17.25
N ARG A 151 -1.81 -12.99 -16.65
CA ARG A 151 -1.40 -14.01 -15.67
C ARG A 151 -2.32 -14.03 -14.44
N TYR A 152 -2.70 -12.85 -13.94
CA TYR A 152 -3.66 -12.73 -12.84
C TYR A 152 -5.04 -13.27 -13.23
N LYS A 153 -5.54 -12.91 -14.42
CA LYS A 153 -6.82 -13.44 -14.93
C LYS A 153 -6.79 -14.95 -15.10
N ALA A 154 -5.72 -15.51 -15.65
CA ALA A 154 -5.59 -16.95 -15.82
C ALA A 154 -5.62 -17.69 -14.47
N ALA A 155 -5.02 -17.10 -13.43
CA ALA A 155 -4.96 -17.71 -12.11
C ALA A 155 -6.22 -17.53 -11.24
N THR A 156 -7.03 -16.49 -11.49
CA THR A 156 -8.13 -16.10 -10.58
C THR A 156 -9.50 -16.00 -11.25
N GLY A 157 -9.56 -16.03 -12.59
CA GLY A 157 -10.77 -15.72 -13.37
C GLY A 157 -11.10 -14.22 -13.44
N TYR A 158 -10.54 -13.39 -12.57
CA TYR A 158 -10.80 -11.95 -12.53
C TYR A 158 -9.82 -11.16 -13.40
N LYS A 159 -10.32 -10.18 -14.17
CA LYS A 159 -9.49 -9.31 -15.02
C LYS A 159 -9.37 -7.91 -14.39
N PRO A 160 -8.23 -7.56 -13.77
CA PRO A 160 -8.05 -6.25 -13.15
C PRO A 160 -8.20 -5.10 -14.14
N PHE A 161 -8.75 -3.99 -13.66
CA PHE A 161 -8.73 -2.72 -14.40
C PHE A 161 -7.34 -2.08 -14.29
N ILE A 162 -6.85 -1.49 -15.39
CA ILE A 162 -5.58 -0.76 -15.38
C ILE A 162 -5.92 0.72 -15.38
N PHE A 163 -5.48 1.42 -14.34
CA PHE A 163 -5.54 2.87 -14.28
C PHE A 163 -4.19 3.42 -14.75
N GLU A 164 -4.21 4.26 -15.78
CA GLU A 164 -3.03 4.94 -16.30
C GLU A 164 -3.34 6.41 -16.64
N GLY A 165 -2.29 7.20 -16.79
CA GLY A 165 -2.39 8.64 -16.99
C GLY A 165 -2.47 9.43 -15.69
N SER A 166 -2.44 10.75 -15.83
CA SER A 166 -2.68 11.70 -14.74
C SER A 166 -3.56 12.82 -15.25
N SER A 167 -4.39 13.38 -14.38
CA SER A 167 -5.18 14.57 -14.67
C SER A 167 -4.93 15.64 -13.61
N PRO A 168 -5.08 16.93 -13.95
CA PRO A 168 -5.15 17.98 -12.94
C PRO A 168 -6.29 17.68 -11.95
N GLY A 169 -5.96 17.46 -10.68
CA GLY A 169 -6.97 17.36 -9.63
C GLY A 169 -7.68 18.70 -9.39
N ALA A 170 -8.79 18.70 -8.65
CA ALA A 170 -9.55 19.91 -8.31
C ALA A 170 -8.69 21.00 -7.63
N GLY A 171 -7.61 20.63 -6.92
CA GLY A 171 -6.66 21.60 -6.36
C GLY A 171 -5.83 22.37 -7.40
N LYS A 172 -5.66 21.82 -8.62
CA LYS A 172 -4.96 22.45 -9.74
C LYS A 172 -5.93 23.07 -10.76
N PHE A 173 -7.09 22.46 -10.97
CA PHE A 173 -8.11 22.90 -11.94
C PHE A 173 -9.17 23.85 -11.33
N GLY A 174 -9.23 23.97 -10.00
CA GLY A 174 -10.29 24.68 -9.28
C GLY A 174 -11.51 23.78 -9.02
N TYR A 175 -12.48 24.31 -8.26
CA TYR A 175 -13.73 23.61 -7.95
C TYR A 175 -14.92 24.57 -7.89
N LEU A 176 -16.12 24.08 -8.21
CA LEU A 176 -17.38 24.80 -8.01
C LEU A 176 -17.90 24.52 -6.60
N LYS A 177 -18.11 25.56 -5.79
CA LYS A 177 -18.71 25.44 -4.45
C LYS A 177 -20.21 25.71 -4.53
N ILE A 178 -21.03 24.68 -4.40
CA ILE A 178 -22.49 24.84 -4.32
C ILE A 178 -22.85 25.31 -2.91
N ARG A 179 -23.49 26.47 -2.80
CA ARG A 179 -24.05 26.97 -1.53
C ARG A 179 -25.57 26.81 -1.57
N ARG A 180 -26.13 26.08 -0.61
CA ARG A 180 -27.57 25.97 -0.44
C ARG A 180 -28.08 27.29 0.16
N ARG A 181 -28.99 27.99 -0.52
CA ARG A 181 -29.69 29.14 0.07
C ARG A 181 -30.63 28.61 1.15
N LEU A 182 -30.47 29.08 2.38
CA LEU A 182 -31.49 28.90 3.41
C LEU A 182 -32.71 29.75 3.02
N PRO A 183 -33.94 29.26 3.25
CA PRO A 183 -35.14 30.05 2.98
C PRO A 183 -35.10 31.32 3.84
N THR A 184 -35.36 32.46 3.21
CA THR A 184 -35.65 33.71 3.93
C THR A 184 -37.04 33.57 4.57
N ASN A 185 -37.09 33.72 5.90
CA ASN A 185 -38.33 33.79 6.67
C ASN A 185 -39.24 34.92 6.18
#